data_AF-A0A5P2DK69-F1
#
_entry.id   AF-A0A5P2DK69-F1
#
_cell.length_a   1.000
_cell.length_b   1.000
_cell.length_c   1.000
_cell.angle_alpha   90.00
_cell.angle_beta   90.00
_cell.angle_gamma   90.00
#
_symmetry.space_group_name_H-M   'P 1'
#
loop_
_entity.id
_entity.type
_entity.pdbx_description
1 polymer ?
#
loop_
_entity_poly.entity_id
_entity_poly.type
_entity_poly.pdbx_seq_one_letter_code
_entity_poly.pdbx_strand_id
1 'polypeptide(L)'
;MIPGGSGDVGPGGHHGSDMGAVFRRPKLEGAGRSFEPDFMWITRSSGLVTPILIEIEKPSKRWFKQNGRPTSEFTEARDQLNDWRSWFAREGNQALFRDKFLFLGDRYLDRPLEPQYVLVYGRESEFKVGGGHGNPNALRYKRDQQRGSNETFMTFDALRPRYDHSRSMTLTMTSQGPELFAFSPIYGTSAFVGAGALLLGDPDPALARSTMMSEARRTYLSKRWRYWQDHTRKSTDPNERYVRSIGVE
;
A
#
# COMPACT_ATOMS: atom_id res chain seq x y z
N MET A 1 -7.27 -0.33 7.66
CA MET A 1 -6.12 0.22 8.43
C MET A 1 -4.90 -0.03 7.58
N ILE A 2 -4.12 1.00 7.24
CA ILE A 2 -2.96 0.86 6.34
C ILE A 2 -1.72 1.34 7.11
N PRO A 3 -0.75 0.46 7.40
CA PRO A 3 0.55 0.84 7.95
C PRO A 3 1.29 1.86 7.08
N GLY A 4 2.02 2.78 7.72
CA GLY A 4 2.95 3.69 7.04
C GLY A 4 2.30 4.91 6.38
N GLY A 5 0.98 4.91 6.17
CA GLY A 5 0.34 5.86 5.26
C GLY A 5 0.47 7.34 5.66
N SER A 6 0.81 7.63 6.93
CA SER A 6 0.98 8.98 7.47
C SER A 6 2.46 9.36 7.66
N GLY A 7 3.37 8.76 6.89
CA GLY A 7 4.79 9.12 6.89
C GLY A 7 5.64 8.50 8.00
N ASP A 8 5.13 7.50 8.71
CA ASP A 8 5.88 6.74 9.71
C ASP A 8 6.69 5.58 9.12
N VAL A 9 6.63 5.37 7.81
CA VAL A 9 7.43 4.40 7.06
C VAL A 9 8.09 5.11 5.88
N GLY A 10 9.43 5.05 5.83
CA GLY A 10 10.23 5.61 4.76
C GLY A 10 10.38 7.14 4.79
N PRO A 11 11.18 7.70 3.86
CA PRO A 11 11.53 9.12 3.84
C PRO A 11 10.44 10.07 3.29
N GLY A 12 9.35 9.55 2.70
CA GLY A 12 8.34 10.33 1.96
C GLY A 12 7.30 11.09 2.81
N GLY A 13 7.62 11.43 4.06
CA GLY A 13 6.69 11.61 5.18
C GLY A 13 5.70 12.79 5.22
N HIS A 14 5.33 13.43 4.11
CA HIS A 14 4.34 14.52 4.12
C HIS A 14 3.13 14.34 3.20
N HIS A 15 3.21 13.40 2.25
CA HIS A 15 2.11 13.12 1.33
C HIS A 15 1.71 11.65 1.52
N GLY A 16 0.43 11.42 1.84
CA GLY A 16 -0.13 10.07 1.92
C GLY A 16 -0.05 9.34 0.58
N SER A 17 -0.74 8.22 0.46
CA SER A 17 -0.69 7.47 -0.79
C SER A 17 -1.17 8.28 -1.98
N ASP A 18 -0.52 8.08 -3.13
CA ASP A 18 -0.92 8.71 -4.37
C ASP A 18 -2.40 8.46 -4.64
N MET A 19 -3.17 9.53 -4.87
CA MET A 19 -4.63 9.51 -5.00
C MET A 19 -5.42 8.86 -3.84
N GLY A 20 -4.78 8.61 -2.70
CA GLY A 20 -5.37 7.77 -1.66
C GLY A 20 -5.41 6.29 -2.04
N ALA A 21 -4.73 5.85 -3.11
CA ALA A 21 -4.74 4.48 -3.58
C ALA A 21 -3.94 3.54 -2.65
N VAL A 22 -4.51 2.37 -2.38
CA VAL A 22 -3.84 1.24 -1.76
C VAL A 22 -4.15 0.00 -2.58
N PHE A 23 -3.14 -0.61 -3.17
CA PHE A 23 -3.27 -1.84 -3.93
C PHE A 23 -3.38 -3.02 -2.97
N ARG A 24 -4.43 -3.82 -3.11
CA ARG A 24 -4.49 -5.15 -2.50
C ARG A 24 -3.84 -6.16 -3.43
N ARG A 25 -3.05 -7.07 -2.86
CA ARG A 25 -2.43 -8.19 -3.59
C ARG A 25 -1.77 -7.76 -4.92
N PRO A 26 -0.94 -6.70 -4.95
CA PRO A 26 -0.28 -6.26 -6.17
C PRO A 26 0.72 -7.30 -6.65
N LYS A 27 0.62 -7.69 -7.92
CA LYS A 27 1.58 -8.63 -8.51
C LYS A 27 2.83 -7.93 -9.00
N LEU A 28 3.97 -8.29 -8.44
CA LEU A 28 5.31 -7.95 -8.90
C LEU A 28 5.73 -9.01 -9.93
N GLU A 29 5.52 -8.71 -11.20
CA GLU A 29 5.79 -9.61 -12.34
C GLU A 29 6.87 -8.97 -13.20
N GLY A 30 7.90 -9.75 -13.54
CA GLY A 30 9.06 -9.27 -14.29
C GLY A 30 10.09 -10.37 -14.42
N ALA A 31 11.36 -10.00 -14.55
CA ALA A 31 12.44 -10.97 -14.61
C ALA A 31 12.50 -11.82 -13.33
N GLY A 32 12.35 -13.13 -13.45
CA GLY A 32 12.43 -14.08 -12.33
C GLY A 32 11.08 -14.57 -11.81
N ARG A 33 11.05 -14.87 -10.51
CA ARG A 33 9.85 -15.29 -9.80
C ARG A 33 8.94 -14.08 -9.56
N SER A 34 7.63 -14.30 -9.67
CA SER A 34 6.61 -13.31 -9.32
C SER A 34 6.28 -13.36 -7.83
N PHE A 35 5.98 -12.19 -7.27
CA PHE A 35 5.61 -12.04 -5.87
C PHE A 35 4.33 -11.22 -5.72
N GLU A 36 3.65 -11.39 -4.59
CA GLU A 36 2.37 -10.73 -4.32
C GLU A 36 2.31 -10.34 -2.83
N PRO A 37 2.74 -9.13 -2.46
CA PRO A 37 2.50 -8.58 -1.13
C PRO A 37 1.01 -8.52 -0.80
N ASP A 38 0.63 -8.59 0.47
CA ASP A 38 -0.78 -8.40 0.85
C ASP A 38 -1.32 -7.04 0.42
N PHE A 39 -0.53 -5.98 0.66
CA PHE A 39 -0.87 -4.62 0.27
C PHE A 39 0.36 -3.84 -0.21
N MET A 40 0.10 -2.81 -1.02
CA MET A 40 1.09 -1.80 -1.37
C MET A 40 0.43 -0.45 -1.51
N TRP A 41 1.15 0.59 -1.14
CA TRP A 41 0.81 1.94 -1.56
C TRP A 41 2.09 2.67 -1.94
N ILE A 42 1.94 3.77 -2.69
CA ILE A 42 3.08 4.51 -3.24
C ILE A 42 2.98 5.93 -2.73
N THR A 43 4.05 6.41 -2.11
CA THR A 43 4.23 7.83 -1.81
C THR A 43 5.32 8.42 -2.69
N ARG A 44 5.28 9.74 -2.84
CA ARG A 44 6.19 10.50 -3.67
C ARG A 44 6.59 11.77 -2.95
N SER A 45 7.88 12.07 -2.99
CA SER A 45 8.43 13.38 -2.62
C SER A 45 9.07 14.01 -3.86
N SER A 46 9.54 15.26 -3.75
CA SER A 46 10.27 15.93 -4.82
C SER A 46 11.48 15.14 -5.34
N GLY A 47 12.08 14.30 -4.50
CA GLY A 47 13.28 13.54 -4.84
C GLY A 47 13.07 12.04 -5.04
N LEU A 48 11.96 11.44 -4.60
CA LEU A 48 11.83 9.98 -4.51
C LEU A 48 10.43 9.47 -4.87
N VAL A 49 10.39 8.26 -5.46
CA VAL A 49 9.20 7.40 -5.50
C VAL A 49 9.42 6.26 -4.52
N THR A 50 8.52 6.11 -3.56
CA THR A 50 8.66 5.13 -2.47
C THR A 50 7.45 4.20 -2.45
N PRO A 51 7.54 3.02 -3.07
CA PRO A 51 6.57 1.97 -2.87
C PRO A 51 6.74 1.36 -1.48
N ILE A 52 5.65 1.23 -0.75
CA ILE A 52 5.60 0.66 0.59
C ILE A 52 4.82 -0.64 0.49
N LEU A 53 5.56 -1.75 0.51
CA LEU A 53 5.06 -3.10 0.39
C LEU A 53 4.81 -3.66 1.79
N ILE A 54 3.65 -4.27 2.00
CA ILE A 54 3.18 -4.66 3.32
C ILE A 54 2.80 -6.14 3.28
N GLU A 55 3.41 -6.92 4.18
CA GLU A 55 3.00 -8.28 4.51
C GLU A 55 2.32 -8.30 5.88
N ILE A 56 1.19 -9.02 6.00
CA ILE A 56 0.44 -9.16 7.24
C ILE A 56 0.32 -10.65 7.59
N GLU A 57 1.17 -11.08 8.51
CA GLU A 57 1.26 -12.47 8.93
C GLU A 57 0.19 -12.85 9.97
N LYS A 58 0.13 -14.07 10.50
CA LYS A 58 -0.89 -14.37 11.54
C LYS A 58 -0.53 -13.74 12.90
N PRO A 59 -1.49 -13.20 13.67
CA PRO A 59 -1.24 -12.70 15.03
C PRO A 59 -0.77 -13.81 15.99
N SER A 60 -1.13 -15.07 15.72
CA SER A 60 -0.74 -16.21 16.54
C SER A 60 0.71 -16.64 16.35
N LYS A 61 1.38 -16.19 15.28
CA LYS A 61 2.78 -16.54 15.02
C LYS A 61 3.70 -15.93 16.08
N ARG A 62 4.70 -16.72 16.48
CA ARG A 62 5.70 -16.32 17.49
C ARG A 62 6.94 -15.77 16.81
N TRP A 63 7.50 -14.70 17.36
CA TRP A 63 8.75 -14.12 16.90
C TRP A 63 9.95 -14.99 17.34
N PHE A 64 9.90 -15.48 18.59
CA PHE A 64 11.00 -16.21 19.19
C PHE A 64 10.55 -17.55 19.80
N LYS A 65 11.44 -18.54 19.70
CA LYS A 65 11.40 -19.79 20.46
C LYS A 65 11.69 -19.50 21.93
N GLN A 66 11.38 -20.45 22.83
CA GLN A 66 11.64 -20.29 24.28
C GLN A 66 13.12 -20.03 24.60
N ASN A 67 14.05 -20.53 23.78
CA ASN A 67 15.48 -20.27 23.91
C ASN A 67 15.93 -18.91 23.35
N GLY A 68 15.00 -18.02 23.00
CA GLY A 68 15.26 -16.67 22.47
C GLY A 68 15.79 -16.63 21.04
N ARG A 69 15.84 -17.75 20.31
CA ARG A 69 16.18 -17.76 18.88
C ARG A 69 14.94 -17.43 18.03
N PRO A 70 15.09 -16.73 16.89
CA PRO A 70 14.02 -16.57 15.91
C PRO A 70 13.31 -17.88 15.57
N THR A 71 12.01 -17.83 15.34
CA THR A 71 11.27 -18.96 14.76
C THR A 71 11.59 -19.12 13.28
N SER A 72 11.37 -20.32 12.73
CA SER A 72 11.46 -20.53 11.28
C SER A 72 10.42 -19.69 10.54
N GLU A 73 9.18 -19.64 11.06
CA GLU A 73 8.10 -18.82 10.49
C GLU A 73 8.47 -17.33 10.39
N PHE A 74 9.15 -16.76 11.40
CA PHE A 74 9.60 -15.36 11.33
C PHE A 74 10.74 -15.20 10.33
N THR A 75 11.64 -16.19 10.27
CA THR A 75 12.74 -16.19 9.30
C THR A 75 12.21 -16.24 7.88
N GLU A 76 11.24 -17.10 7.59
CA GLU A 76 10.56 -17.24 6.30
C GLU A 76 9.79 -15.96 5.93
N ALA A 77 9.03 -15.38 6.86
CA ALA A 77 8.31 -14.13 6.61
C ALA A 77 9.25 -12.96 6.30
N ARG A 78 10.42 -12.90 6.97
CA ARG A 78 11.45 -11.91 6.65
C ARG A 78 12.10 -12.20 5.29
N ASP A 79 12.28 -13.47 4.94
CA ASP A 79 12.87 -13.85 3.65
C ASP A 79 11.99 -13.42 2.47
N GLN A 80 10.66 -13.39 2.64
CA GLN A 80 9.75 -12.80 1.64
C GLN A 80 10.04 -11.31 1.38
N LEU A 81 10.48 -10.55 2.38
CA LEU A 81 10.89 -9.15 2.15
C LEU A 81 12.20 -9.08 1.35
N ASN A 82 13.11 -10.03 1.58
CA ASN A 82 14.34 -10.14 0.81
C ASN A 82 14.06 -10.53 -0.65
N ASP A 83 13.07 -11.38 -0.88
CA ASP A 83 12.59 -11.75 -2.21
C ASP A 83 12.10 -10.52 -2.98
N TRP A 84 11.30 -9.66 -2.35
CA TRP A 84 10.84 -8.41 -2.97
C TRP A 84 11.99 -7.45 -3.24
N ARG A 85 12.95 -7.33 -2.31
CA ARG A 85 14.16 -6.54 -2.51
C ARG A 85 14.98 -7.04 -3.71
N SER A 86 15.13 -8.35 -3.80
CA SER A 86 15.81 -9.00 -4.91
C SER A 86 15.07 -8.78 -6.22
N TRP A 87 13.73 -8.75 -6.20
CA TRP A 87 12.93 -8.42 -7.38
C TRP A 87 13.19 -7.00 -7.88
N PHE A 88 13.21 -5.98 -7.00
CA PHE A 88 13.49 -4.59 -7.40
C PHE A 88 14.95 -4.34 -7.83
N ALA A 89 15.90 -5.16 -7.39
CA ALA A 89 17.30 -5.06 -7.76
C ALA A 89 17.63 -5.63 -9.15
N ARG A 90 16.70 -6.40 -9.75
CA ARG A 90 16.88 -6.97 -11.09
C ARG A 90 16.69 -5.91 -12.16
N GLU A 91 17.49 -6.02 -13.21
CA GLU A 91 17.41 -5.16 -14.38
C GLU A 91 16.00 -5.21 -15.00
N GLY A 92 15.49 -4.05 -15.42
CA GLY A 92 14.16 -3.89 -16.04
C GLY A 92 12.98 -3.90 -15.06
N ASN A 93 13.07 -4.56 -13.90
CA ASN A 93 11.93 -4.69 -12.99
C ASN A 93 11.44 -3.35 -12.42
N GLN A 94 12.33 -2.39 -12.19
CA GLN A 94 11.92 -1.05 -11.76
C GLN A 94 11.14 -0.30 -12.85
N ALA A 95 11.49 -0.49 -14.12
CA ALA A 95 10.74 0.11 -15.23
C ALA A 95 9.34 -0.53 -15.33
N LEU A 96 9.26 -1.87 -15.28
CA LEU A 96 7.99 -2.59 -15.23
C LEU A 96 7.10 -2.15 -14.07
N PHE A 97 7.69 -1.92 -12.89
CA PHE A 97 6.97 -1.39 -11.74
C PHE A 97 6.36 -0.01 -12.03
N ARG A 98 7.15 0.89 -12.64
CA ARG A 98 6.69 2.25 -12.97
C ARG A 98 5.52 2.20 -13.96
N ASP A 99 5.68 1.46 -15.05
CA ASP A 99 4.66 1.34 -16.08
C ASP A 99 3.34 0.80 -15.53
N LYS A 100 3.43 -0.18 -14.63
CA LYS A 100 2.26 -0.84 -14.04
C LYS A 100 1.58 0.02 -12.97
N PHE A 101 2.34 0.64 -12.07
CA PHE A 101 1.77 1.23 -10.85
C PHE A 101 1.80 2.76 -10.79
N LEU A 102 2.52 3.45 -11.68
CA LEU A 102 2.54 4.93 -11.77
C LEU A 102 1.64 5.45 -12.89
N PHE A 103 0.39 4.99 -12.91
CA PHE A 103 -0.60 5.23 -13.99
C PHE A 103 -1.18 6.66 -14.06
N LEU A 104 -0.75 7.58 -13.21
CA LEU A 104 -1.29 8.95 -13.14
C LEU A 104 -0.43 9.99 -13.84
N GLY A 105 0.66 9.58 -14.48
CA GLY A 105 1.46 10.44 -15.34
C GLY A 105 2.97 10.27 -15.18
N ASP A 106 3.67 10.93 -16.09
CA ASP A 106 5.11 10.86 -16.36
C ASP A 106 6.00 11.68 -15.42
N ARG A 107 5.40 12.56 -14.60
CA ARG A 107 6.12 13.64 -13.87
C ARG A 107 7.25 13.18 -12.93
N TYR A 108 7.36 11.88 -12.65
CA TYR A 108 8.24 11.30 -11.63
C TYR A 108 9.01 10.05 -12.11
N LEU A 109 9.04 9.80 -13.42
CA LEU A 109 9.71 8.62 -13.99
C LEU A 109 11.23 8.67 -13.83
N ASP A 110 11.80 9.88 -13.75
CA ASP A 110 13.22 10.18 -13.58
C ASP A 110 13.73 10.03 -12.13
N ARG A 111 12.82 9.99 -11.15
CA ARG A 111 13.19 9.94 -9.74
C ARG A 111 13.60 8.54 -9.30
N PRO A 112 14.57 8.39 -8.39
CA PRO A 112 14.90 7.10 -7.79
C PRO A 112 13.66 6.39 -7.21
N LEU A 113 13.61 5.08 -7.41
CA LEU A 113 12.60 4.18 -6.84
C LEU A 113 13.23 3.49 -5.63
N GLU A 114 12.75 3.82 -4.43
CA GLU A 114 13.29 3.29 -3.17
C GLU A 114 12.20 2.56 -2.39
N PRO A 115 12.09 1.23 -2.55
CA PRO A 115 11.07 0.46 -1.85
C PRO A 115 11.33 0.37 -0.34
N GLN A 116 10.24 0.36 0.40
CA GLN A 116 10.19 0.09 1.84
C GLN A 116 9.34 -1.15 2.10
N TYR A 117 9.73 -1.93 3.09
CA TYR A 117 9.12 -3.21 3.39
C TYR A 117 8.57 -3.21 4.81
N VAL A 118 7.27 -3.48 4.95
CA VAL A 118 6.60 -3.55 6.24
C VAL A 118 6.16 -4.98 6.48
N LEU A 119 6.57 -5.51 7.63
CA LEU A 119 6.09 -6.82 8.10
C LEU A 119 5.30 -6.62 9.38
N VAL A 120 4.02 -6.96 9.33
CA VAL A 120 3.14 -7.02 10.51
C VAL A 120 3.07 -8.46 10.98
N TYR A 121 3.61 -8.76 12.15
CA TYR A 121 3.82 -10.13 12.58
C TYR A 121 3.54 -10.32 14.07
N GLY A 122 2.85 -11.40 14.43
CA GLY A 122 2.60 -11.79 15.82
C GLY A 122 1.95 -10.69 16.68
N ARG A 123 1.97 -10.90 18.00
CA ARG A 123 1.37 -9.98 18.98
C ARG A 123 2.41 -9.29 19.83
N GLU A 124 2.08 -8.09 20.28
CA GLU A 124 2.89 -7.35 21.25
C GLU A 124 2.96 -8.06 22.61
N SER A 125 1.98 -8.89 22.94
CA SER A 125 1.92 -9.64 24.20
C SER A 125 3.12 -10.59 24.39
N GLU A 126 3.77 -11.05 23.32
CA GLU A 126 5.01 -11.84 23.42
C GLU A 126 6.15 -11.05 24.09
N PHE A 127 6.14 -9.72 23.97
CA PHE A 127 7.14 -8.81 24.51
C PHE A 127 6.74 -8.20 25.85
N LYS A 128 5.80 -8.83 26.59
CA LYS A 128 5.34 -8.40 27.91
C LYS A 128 5.60 -9.50 28.96
N VAL A 129 5.57 -9.13 30.23
CA VAL A 129 5.57 -10.10 31.34
C VAL A 129 4.39 -11.06 31.17
N GLY A 130 4.62 -12.37 31.31
CA GLY A 130 3.63 -13.41 30.99
C GLY A 130 3.56 -13.79 29.50
N GLY A 131 4.33 -13.15 28.63
CA GLY A 131 4.40 -13.44 27.18
C GLY A 131 5.12 -14.74 26.80
N GLY A 132 5.49 -15.57 27.79
CA GLY A 132 6.17 -16.86 27.59
C GLY A 132 7.70 -16.78 27.46
N HIS A 133 8.31 -15.66 27.87
CA HIS A 133 9.76 -15.46 27.82
C HIS A 133 10.28 -14.87 29.13
N GLY A 134 11.47 -15.30 29.57
CA GLY A 134 12.09 -14.83 30.81
C GLY A 134 12.58 -13.37 30.76
N ASN A 135 12.95 -12.86 29.58
CA ASN A 135 13.36 -11.47 29.38
C ASN A 135 12.74 -10.86 28.10
N PRO A 136 11.48 -10.41 28.17
CA PRO A 136 10.76 -9.88 27.00
C PRO A 136 11.38 -8.60 26.42
N ASN A 137 12.01 -7.75 27.25
CA ASN A 137 12.66 -6.52 26.80
C ASN A 137 13.87 -6.81 25.90
N ALA A 138 14.69 -7.79 26.27
CA ALA A 138 15.83 -8.21 25.45
C ALA A 138 15.39 -8.75 24.08
N LEU A 139 14.25 -9.46 24.01
CA LEU A 139 13.70 -9.94 22.74
C LEU A 139 13.16 -8.81 21.85
N ARG A 140 12.54 -7.80 22.44
CA ARG A 140 12.12 -6.59 21.70
C ARG A 140 13.34 -5.92 21.07
N TYR A 141 14.40 -5.69 21.84
CA TYR A 141 15.64 -5.13 21.33
C TYR A 141 16.24 -6.01 20.22
N LYS A 142 16.30 -7.33 20.43
CA LYS A 142 16.82 -8.29 19.46
C LYS A 142 16.02 -8.31 18.15
N ARG A 143 14.69 -8.15 18.20
CA ARG A 143 13.85 -8.01 17.01
C ARG A 143 14.21 -6.74 16.26
N ASP A 144 14.36 -5.63 16.97
CA ASP A 144 14.64 -4.33 16.34
C ASP A 144 16.02 -4.27 15.70
N GLN A 145 16.99 -5.05 16.19
CA GLN A 145 18.32 -5.22 15.58
C GLN A 145 18.32 -6.14 14.34
N GLN A 146 17.24 -6.90 14.10
CA GLN A 146 17.15 -7.79 12.94
C GLN A 146 16.57 -7.10 11.71
N ARG A 147 16.04 -5.88 11.81
CA ARG A 147 15.49 -5.16 10.65
C ARG A 147 16.60 -4.63 9.74
N GLY A 148 16.41 -4.76 8.43
CA GLY A 148 17.17 -4.01 7.43
C GLY A 148 16.89 -2.50 7.47
N SER A 149 17.72 -1.70 6.79
CA SER A 149 17.59 -0.24 6.75
C SER A 149 16.28 0.26 6.13
N ASN A 150 15.66 -0.54 5.25
CA ASN A 150 14.38 -0.26 4.62
C ASN A 150 13.25 -1.20 5.10
N GLU A 151 13.43 -1.81 6.27
CA GLU A 151 12.43 -2.69 6.87
C GLU A 151 11.80 -2.05 8.10
N THR A 152 10.48 -2.19 8.21
CA THR A 152 9.72 -1.83 9.41
C THR A 152 8.99 -3.05 9.91
N PHE A 153 9.29 -3.44 11.14
CA PHE A 153 8.62 -4.54 11.83
C PHE A 153 7.57 -3.97 12.78
N MET A 154 6.33 -4.44 12.65
CA MET A 154 5.20 -4.08 13.49
C MET A 154 4.54 -5.33 14.05
N THR A 155 3.89 -5.19 15.20
CA THR A 155 2.96 -6.22 15.70
C THR A 155 1.55 -5.90 15.24
N PHE A 156 0.66 -6.90 15.30
CA PHE A 156 -0.76 -6.69 15.01
C PHE A 156 -1.40 -5.55 15.78
N ASP A 157 -0.98 -5.38 17.03
CA ASP A 157 -1.55 -4.39 17.94
C ASP A 157 -1.18 -2.94 17.55
N ALA A 158 -0.23 -2.75 16.63
CA ALA A 158 0.07 -1.45 16.03
C ALA A 158 -0.94 -1.06 14.92
N LEU A 159 -1.71 -2.01 14.40
CA LEU A 159 -2.74 -1.74 13.39
C LEU A 159 -3.92 -1.02 14.04
N ARG A 160 -3.99 0.29 13.83
CA ARG A 160 -5.11 1.13 14.26
C ARG A 160 -5.63 2.00 13.11
N PRO A 161 -6.92 2.35 13.08
CA PRO A 161 -7.42 3.32 12.12
C PRO A 161 -6.70 4.66 12.31
N ARG A 162 -6.25 5.27 11.22
CA ARG A 162 -5.71 6.64 11.21
C ARG A 162 -6.57 7.52 10.35
N TYR A 163 -6.88 8.71 10.85
CA TYR A 163 -7.71 9.69 10.16
C TYR A 163 -7.08 10.15 8.84
N ASP A 164 -5.75 10.16 8.75
CA ASP A 164 -5.01 10.54 7.53
C ASP A 164 -5.28 9.57 6.36
N HIS A 165 -5.79 8.36 6.64
CA HIS A 165 -6.27 7.38 5.64
C HIS A 165 -7.78 7.38 5.46
N SER A 166 -8.46 8.42 5.96
CA SER A 166 -9.89 8.61 5.74
C SER A 166 -10.23 8.63 4.26
N ARG A 167 -9.34 9.19 3.43
CA ARG A 167 -9.48 9.30 1.97
C ARG A 167 -8.84 8.14 1.20
N SER A 168 -8.56 7.01 1.83
CA SER A 168 -7.99 5.87 1.10
C SER A 168 -9.05 5.07 0.33
N MET A 169 -8.67 4.64 -0.87
CA MET A 169 -9.36 3.66 -1.71
C MET A 169 -8.52 2.41 -1.81
N THR A 170 -9.15 1.24 -1.71
CA THR A 170 -8.48 -0.02 -2.06
C THR A 170 -8.68 -0.26 -3.54
N LEU A 171 -7.58 -0.49 -4.26
CA LEU A 171 -7.54 -0.79 -5.68
C LEU A 171 -7.04 -2.21 -5.92
N THR A 172 -7.48 -2.82 -7.02
CA THR A 172 -6.85 -4.01 -7.59
C THR A 172 -6.21 -3.61 -8.91
N MET A 173 -4.94 -3.97 -9.11
CA MET A 173 -4.28 -3.75 -10.41
C MET A 173 -4.58 -4.95 -11.31
N THR A 174 -5.27 -4.73 -12.42
CA THR A 174 -5.58 -5.75 -13.43
C THR A 174 -4.71 -5.54 -14.67
N SER A 175 -4.83 -6.42 -15.66
CA SER A 175 -4.15 -6.24 -16.96
C SER A 175 -4.69 -5.04 -17.75
N GLN A 176 -5.89 -4.54 -17.41
CA GLN A 176 -6.50 -3.37 -18.04
C GLN A 176 -6.24 -2.07 -17.27
N GLY A 177 -5.56 -2.15 -16.12
CA GLY A 177 -5.24 -1.02 -15.25
C GLY A 177 -5.86 -1.13 -13.85
N PRO A 178 -5.87 -0.01 -13.10
CA PRO A 178 -6.37 -0.01 -11.73
C PRO A 178 -7.90 -0.01 -11.68
N GLU A 179 -8.46 -0.90 -10.86
CA GLU A 179 -9.90 -0.98 -10.60
C GLU A 179 -10.21 -0.73 -9.12
N LEU A 180 -11.32 -0.04 -8.86
CA LEU A 180 -11.83 0.17 -7.50
C LEU A 180 -12.25 -1.16 -6.88
N PHE A 181 -11.68 -1.48 -5.72
CA PHE A 181 -12.09 -2.64 -4.93
C PHE A 181 -13.01 -2.26 -3.77
N ALA A 182 -12.62 -1.28 -2.96
CA ALA A 182 -13.40 -0.83 -1.80
C ALA A 182 -13.01 0.59 -1.40
N PHE A 183 -13.86 1.24 -0.60
CA PHE A 183 -13.62 2.57 -0.05
C PHE A 183 -13.46 2.51 1.47
N SER A 184 -12.62 3.39 2.02
CA SER A 184 -12.62 3.67 3.46
C SER A 184 -14.01 4.16 3.90
N PRO A 185 -14.58 3.72 5.04
CA PRO A 185 -15.96 4.06 5.44
C PRO A 185 -16.24 5.56 5.54
N ILE A 186 -15.18 6.33 5.79
CA ILE A 186 -15.20 7.80 5.93
C ILE A 186 -14.62 8.51 4.71
N TYR A 187 -14.44 7.80 3.58
CA TYR A 187 -13.95 8.37 2.33
C TYR A 187 -14.75 9.59 1.94
N GLY A 188 -14.07 10.67 1.59
CA GLY A 188 -14.66 11.94 1.14
C GLY A 188 -14.08 12.33 -0.21
N THR A 189 -14.93 12.88 -1.08
CA THR A 189 -14.49 13.43 -2.37
C THR A 189 -14.11 14.90 -2.25
N SER A 190 -13.27 15.37 -3.16
CA SER A 190 -12.90 16.79 -3.30
C SER A 190 -12.78 17.15 -4.79
N ALA A 191 -12.57 18.43 -5.10
CA ALA A 191 -12.40 18.89 -6.47
C ALA A 191 -11.23 18.22 -7.21
N PHE A 192 -10.25 17.70 -6.48
CA PHE A 192 -9.07 17.04 -7.04
C PHE A 192 -9.29 15.57 -7.40
N VAL A 193 -10.45 14.99 -7.09
CA VAL A 193 -10.76 13.58 -7.38
C VAL A 193 -11.11 13.36 -8.86
N GLY A 194 -11.45 14.42 -9.59
CA GLY A 194 -12.00 14.39 -10.95
C GLY A 194 -11.28 13.49 -11.96
N ALA A 195 -10.02 13.80 -12.28
CA ALA A 195 -9.22 13.05 -13.25
C ALA A 195 -9.05 11.58 -12.84
N GLY A 196 -8.76 11.34 -11.56
CA GLY A 196 -8.68 10.02 -10.98
C GLY A 196 -10.00 9.23 -11.06
N ALA A 197 -11.12 9.89 -10.83
CA ALA A 197 -12.44 9.29 -10.92
C ALA A 197 -12.82 8.92 -12.36
N LEU A 198 -12.40 9.71 -13.35
CA LEU A 198 -12.57 9.36 -14.75
C LEU A 198 -11.77 8.11 -15.11
N LEU A 199 -10.53 8.01 -14.64
CA LEU A 199 -9.69 6.84 -14.87
C LEU A 199 -10.25 5.57 -14.19
N LEU A 200 -10.67 5.70 -12.94
CA LEU A 200 -11.12 4.57 -12.11
C LEU A 200 -12.56 4.12 -12.39
N GLY A 201 -13.31 4.85 -13.21
CA GLY A 201 -14.61 4.43 -13.74
C GLY A 201 -15.74 4.43 -12.71
N ASP A 202 -16.60 3.41 -12.78
CA ASP A 202 -17.84 3.31 -11.99
C ASP A 202 -17.55 2.87 -10.54
N PRO A 203 -17.96 3.65 -9.52
CA PRO A 203 -17.63 3.34 -8.13
C PRO A 203 -18.58 2.31 -7.49
N ASP A 204 -19.73 2.02 -8.10
CA ASP A 204 -20.82 1.28 -7.47
C ASP A 204 -20.44 -0.15 -7.05
N PRO A 205 -19.74 -0.95 -7.88
CA PRO A 205 -19.29 -2.27 -7.46
C PRO A 205 -18.40 -2.25 -6.21
N ALA A 206 -17.53 -1.23 -6.09
CA ALA A 206 -16.64 -1.08 -4.95
C ALA A 206 -17.37 -0.52 -3.71
N LEU A 207 -18.32 0.39 -3.90
CA LEU A 207 -19.19 0.85 -2.82
C LEU A 207 -20.03 -0.30 -2.27
N ALA A 208 -20.58 -1.16 -3.11
CA ALA A 208 -21.33 -2.35 -2.68
C ALA A 208 -20.48 -3.31 -1.83
N ARG A 209 -19.19 -3.47 -2.15
CA ARG A 209 -18.22 -4.25 -1.35
C ARG A 209 -17.83 -3.59 -0.02
N SER A 210 -18.08 -2.29 0.15
CA SER A 210 -17.68 -1.52 1.33
C SER A 210 -18.67 -1.72 2.48
N THR A 211 -18.58 -2.87 3.15
CA THR A 211 -19.55 -3.35 4.17
C THR A 211 -19.68 -2.46 5.40
N MET A 212 -18.64 -1.70 5.74
CA MET A 212 -18.64 -0.77 6.87
C MET A 212 -19.30 0.59 6.57
N MET A 213 -19.83 0.79 5.35
CA MET A 213 -20.61 1.97 4.99
C MET A 213 -22.11 1.72 5.12
N SER A 214 -22.86 2.73 5.55
CA SER A 214 -24.32 2.70 5.41
C SER A 214 -24.75 2.85 3.95
N GLU A 215 -25.97 2.40 3.64
CA GLU A 215 -26.55 2.56 2.30
C GLU A 215 -26.64 4.04 1.89
N ALA A 216 -27.14 4.89 2.79
CA ALA A 216 -27.20 6.34 2.57
C ALA A 216 -25.81 6.93 2.23
N ARG A 217 -24.74 6.44 2.88
CA ARG A 217 -23.37 6.88 2.59
C ARG A 217 -22.89 6.41 1.22
N ARG A 218 -23.19 5.16 0.83
CA ARG A 218 -22.86 4.63 -0.50
C ARG A 218 -23.54 5.44 -1.60
N THR A 219 -24.85 5.69 -1.47
CA THR A 219 -25.63 6.50 -2.42
C THR A 219 -25.08 7.92 -2.54
N TYR A 220 -24.77 8.56 -1.41
CA TYR A 220 -24.14 9.88 -1.42
C TYR A 220 -22.80 9.89 -2.16
N LEU A 221 -21.91 8.94 -1.86
CA LEU A 221 -20.58 8.88 -2.49
C LEU A 221 -20.68 8.59 -3.99
N SER A 222 -21.55 7.67 -4.39
CA SER A 222 -21.84 7.37 -5.79
C SER A 222 -22.26 8.63 -6.56
N LYS A 223 -23.22 9.40 -6.03
CA LYS A 223 -23.65 10.68 -6.61
C LYS A 223 -22.50 11.70 -6.69
N ARG A 224 -21.70 11.83 -5.62
CA ARG A 224 -20.59 12.79 -5.59
C ARG A 224 -19.45 12.41 -6.53
N TRP A 225 -19.19 11.13 -6.70
CA TRP A 225 -18.19 10.62 -7.63
C TRP A 225 -18.54 10.99 -9.07
N ARG A 226 -19.78 10.70 -9.49
CA ARG A 226 -20.28 11.06 -10.84
C ARG A 226 -20.30 12.56 -11.07
N TYR A 227 -20.69 13.34 -10.07
CA TYR A 227 -20.59 14.80 -10.14
C TYR A 227 -19.18 15.27 -10.49
N TRP A 228 -18.14 14.70 -9.86
CA TRP A 228 -16.76 15.10 -10.15
C TRP A 228 -16.28 14.62 -11.51
N GLN A 229 -16.71 13.43 -11.96
CA GLN A 229 -16.46 12.99 -13.33
C GLN A 229 -17.06 13.97 -14.35
N ASP A 230 -18.32 14.37 -14.18
CA ASP A 230 -19.00 15.28 -15.09
C ASP A 230 -18.43 16.70 -15.04
N HIS A 231 -18.08 17.19 -13.84
CA HIS A 231 -17.41 18.47 -13.69
C HIS A 231 -16.08 18.48 -14.46
N THR A 232 -15.27 17.42 -14.31
CA THR A 232 -13.98 17.30 -14.99
C THR A 232 -14.13 17.23 -16.51
N ARG A 233 -15.09 16.44 -17.01
CA ARG A 233 -15.37 16.39 -18.46
C ARG A 233 -15.72 17.76 -19.05
N LYS A 234 -16.38 18.63 -18.27
CA LYS A 234 -16.78 19.98 -18.69
C LYS A 234 -15.67 21.01 -18.55
N SER A 235 -14.75 20.82 -17.59
CA SER A 235 -13.66 21.74 -17.31
C SER A 235 -12.38 21.45 -18.10
N THR A 236 -12.27 20.26 -18.69
CA THR A 236 -11.10 19.90 -19.50
C THR A 236 -11.22 20.58 -20.85
N ASP A 237 -10.26 21.44 -21.19
CA ASP A 237 -10.07 21.95 -22.56
C ASP A 237 -9.87 20.73 -23.49
N PRO A 238 -10.56 20.61 -24.64
CA PRO A 238 -10.34 19.52 -25.59
C PRO A 238 -8.87 19.35 -26.04
N ASN A 239 -7.99 20.33 -25.80
CA ASN A 239 -6.55 20.24 -26.02
C ASN A 239 -5.72 19.69 -24.84
N GLU A 240 -6.25 19.61 -23.61
CA GLU A 240 -5.59 18.95 -22.49
C GLU A 240 -5.83 17.43 -22.55
N ARG A 241 -5.16 16.76 -23.49
CA ARG A 241 -5.07 15.31 -23.47
C ARG A 241 -4.26 14.88 -22.26
N TYR A 242 -4.92 14.28 -21.26
CA TYR A 242 -4.23 13.31 -20.39
C TYR A 242 -3.74 12.18 -21.30
N VAL A 243 -2.47 12.25 -21.69
CA VAL A 243 -1.85 11.34 -22.66
C VAL A 243 -1.89 9.93 -22.09
N ARG A 244 -2.74 9.08 -22.69
CA ARG A 244 -2.55 7.64 -22.67
C ARG A 244 -1.31 7.35 -23.51
N SER A 245 -0.26 6.87 -22.87
CA SER A 245 0.66 5.90 -23.48
C SER A 245 0.58 4.62 -22.65
N ILE A 246 -0.58 3.96 -22.70
CA ILE A 246 -0.60 2.53 -22.40
C ILE A 246 -0.10 1.90 -23.69
N GLY A 247 1.14 1.39 -23.64
CA GLY A 247 1.77 0.72 -24.75
C GLY A 247 0.86 -0.39 -25.27
N VAL A 248 0.59 -0.34 -26.57
CA VAL A 248 0.15 -1.48 -27.36
C VAL A 248 1.10 -1.48 -28.55
N GLU A 249 1.91 -2.54 -28.60
CA GLU A 249 2.76 -3.07 -29.69
C GLU A 249 3.33 -2.10 -30.74
#